data_AF-A0A7J8GKR7-F1
#
_entry.id   AF-A0A7J8GKR7-F1
#
_cell.length_a   1.000
_cell.length_b   1.000
_cell.length_c   1.000
_cell.angle_alpha   90.00
_cell.angle_beta   90.00
_cell.angle_gamma   90.00
#
_symmetry.space_group_name_H-M   'P 1'
#
loop_
_entity.id
_entity.type
_entity.pdbx_description
1 polymer ?
#
loop_
_entity_poly.entity_id
_entity_poly.type
_entity_poly.pdbx_seq_one_letter_code
_entity_poly.pdbx_strand_id
1 'polypeptide(L)'
;MSKQKKNYPYPFSIIHKYGADALRLYLINSPAVRAENLHFKEEGVCDVLKDVLLPWYIVYRFFIQNVLRLQKEEEMEFLYNENTGKESANITDWWVLSFMQSLSALFETKLAAYMLYTVVPHQVKFVHVLTNWYVRMNSQRLKGENEMEDCIMALETLFSVSLCLCRLVALYTPFLTELIYQNLKMLVDPISVQDKDTLSIHYLMLPHVREELIDKKTASAVSRMQSVTELG
;
A
#
# COMPACT_ATOMS: atom_id res chain seq x y z
N MET A 1 -2.45 -26.75 18.92
CA MET A 1 -3.30 -27.49 17.96
C MET A 1 -2.69 -28.87 17.72
N SER A 2 -3.48 -29.95 17.69
CA SER A 2 -2.96 -31.32 17.51
C SER A 2 -3.67 -32.04 16.37
N LYS A 3 -2.88 -32.64 15.45
CA LYS A 3 -3.39 -33.48 14.34
C LYS A 3 -4.28 -34.61 14.86
N GLN A 4 -3.90 -35.22 15.98
CA GLN A 4 -4.65 -36.31 16.60
C GLN A 4 -6.00 -35.84 17.17
N LYS A 5 -6.03 -34.64 17.77
CA LYS A 5 -7.26 -34.07 18.36
C LYS A 5 -8.18 -33.41 17.34
N LYS A 6 -7.71 -33.20 16.11
CA LYS A 6 -8.44 -32.51 15.00
C LYS A 6 -9.11 -31.20 15.45
N ASN A 7 -8.51 -30.49 16.39
CA ASN A 7 -9.11 -29.34 17.06
C ASN A 7 -8.76 -28.01 16.37
N TYR A 8 -8.75 -28.01 15.04
CA TYR A 8 -8.44 -26.84 14.25
C TYR A 8 -9.12 -26.90 12.88
N PRO A 9 -9.48 -25.74 12.29
CA PRO A 9 -10.00 -25.68 10.93
C PRO A 9 -8.93 -26.14 9.92
N TYR A 10 -9.37 -26.81 8.87
CA TYR A 10 -8.47 -27.31 7.84
C TYR A 10 -7.79 -26.14 7.10
N PRO A 11 -6.44 -26.08 7.00
CA PRO A 11 -5.76 -24.90 6.46
C PRO A 11 -6.19 -24.52 5.03
N PHE A 12 -6.37 -25.50 4.15
CA PHE A 12 -6.78 -25.23 2.77
C PHE A 12 -8.20 -24.70 2.68
N SER A 13 -9.12 -25.06 3.58
CA SER A 13 -10.48 -24.48 3.52
C SER A 13 -10.44 -22.98 3.80
N ILE A 14 -9.53 -22.53 4.68
CA ILE A 14 -9.31 -21.12 4.97
C ILE A 14 -8.68 -20.42 3.77
N ILE A 15 -7.65 -21.03 3.15
CA ILE A 15 -6.98 -20.46 1.97
C ILE A 15 -7.96 -20.33 0.80
N HIS A 16 -8.81 -21.34 0.55
CA HIS A 16 -9.80 -21.26 -0.52
C HIS A 16 -10.89 -20.22 -0.25
N LYS A 17 -11.22 -19.95 1.02
CA LYS A 17 -12.27 -19.01 1.40
C LYS A 17 -11.79 -17.55 1.47
N TYR A 18 -10.59 -17.31 1.99
CA TYR A 18 -10.08 -15.96 2.27
C TYR A 18 -8.80 -15.59 1.52
N GLY A 19 -8.12 -16.57 0.90
CA GLY A 19 -6.83 -16.40 0.26
C GLY A 19 -5.64 -16.65 1.21
N ALA A 20 -4.49 -16.98 0.61
CA ALA A 20 -3.26 -17.23 1.36
C ALA A 20 -2.71 -15.96 2.03
N ASP A 21 -2.85 -14.79 1.39
CA ASP A 21 -2.33 -13.53 1.91
C ASP A 21 -3.05 -13.07 3.17
N ALA A 22 -4.38 -13.25 3.23
CA ALA A 22 -5.15 -12.94 4.43
C ALA A 22 -4.68 -13.80 5.63
N LEU A 23 -4.45 -15.09 5.40
CA LEU A 23 -3.95 -16.00 6.43
C LEU A 23 -2.52 -15.63 6.87
N ARG A 24 -1.62 -15.32 5.93
CA ARG A 24 -0.24 -14.91 6.24
C ARG A 24 -0.21 -13.64 7.07
N LEU A 25 -0.98 -12.63 6.66
CA LEU A 25 -1.05 -11.34 7.34
C LEU A 25 -1.65 -11.49 8.74
N TYR A 26 -2.70 -12.32 8.91
CA TYR A 26 -3.25 -12.67 10.22
C TYR A 26 -2.20 -13.28 11.16
N LEU A 27 -1.43 -14.26 10.67
CA LEU A 27 -0.42 -14.94 11.47
C LEU A 27 0.74 -14.01 11.85
N ILE A 28 1.20 -13.15 10.94
CA ILE A 28 2.30 -12.21 11.20
C ILE A 28 1.87 -11.11 12.18
N ASN A 29 0.62 -10.67 12.12
CA ASN A 29 0.09 -9.67 13.04
C ASN A 29 -0.35 -10.28 14.40
N SER A 30 -0.25 -11.60 14.55
CA SER A 30 -0.68 -12.29 15.76
C SER A 30 0.39 -12.30 16.86
N PRO A 31 0.03 -12.53 18.14
CA PRO A 31 1.00 -12.68 19.22
C PRO A 31 2.01 -13.82 19.04
N ALA A 32 1.76 -14.77 18.11
CA ALA A 32 2.65 -15.90 17.86
C ALA A 32 4.07 -15.45 17.48
N VAL A 33 4.20 -14.33 16.77
CA VAL A 33 5.51 -13.74 16.39
C VAL A 33 6.29 -13.17 17.60
N ARG A 34 5.62 -12.98 18.74
CA ARG A 34 6.22 -12.56 20.01
C ARG A 34 6.42 -13.73 20.97
N ALA A 35 6.36 -14.96 20.46
CA ALA A 35 6.40 -16.20 21.22
C ALA A 35 5.26 -16.35 22.25
N GLU A 36 4.12 -15.69 22.03
CA GLU A 36 2.93 -15.83 22.85
C GLU A 36 1.92 -16.83 22.25
N ASN A 37 0.99 -17.31 23.07
CA ASN A 37 -0.02 -18.28 22.64
C ASN A 37 -1.07 -17.64 21.73
N LEU A 38 -1.14 -18.09 20.47
CA LEU A 38 -2.20 -17.74 19.54
C LEU A 38 -3.38 -18.70 19.64
N HIS A 39 -4.55 -18.16 19.97
CA HIS A 39 -5.83 -18.85 19.84
C HIS A 39 -6.40 -18.56 18.46
N PHE A 40 -6.15 -19.46 17.51
CA PHE A 40 -6.55 -19.26 16.12
C PHE A 40 -8.08 -19.12 16.00
N LYS A 41 -8.54 -18.05 15.36
CA LYS A 41 -9.95 -17.81 15.03
C LYS A 41 -10.07 -17.47 13.54
N GLU A 42 -10.93 -18.19 12.83
CA GLU A 42 -11.20 -17.96 11.41
C GLU A 42 -11.75 -16.54 11.16
N GLU A 43 -12.55 -16.02 12.09
CA GLU A 43 -13.07 -14.65 12.08
C GLU A 43 -11.96 -13.62 11.90
N GLY A 44 -10.84 -13.76 12.61
CA GLY A 44 -9.72 -12.81 12.49
C GLY A 44 -9.05 -12.81 11.11
N VAL A 45 -9.13 -13.92 10.37
CA VAL A 45 -8.66 -13.96 8.96
C VAL A 45 -9.62 -13.18 8.06
N CYS A 46 -10.92 -13.31 8.31
CA CYS A 46 -11.96 -12.55 7.62
C CYS A 46 -11.80 -11.04 7.84
N ASP A 47 -11.51 -10.63 9.08
CA ASP A 47 -11.31 -9.23 9.45
C ASP A 47 -10.09 -8.63 8.74
N VAL A 48 -8.97 -9.35 8.71
CA VAL A 48 -7.76 -8.92 7.96
C VAL A 48 -8.05 -8.73 6.46
N LEU A 49 -8.82 -9.63 5.86
CA LEU A 49 -9.24 -9.49 4.46
C LEU A 49 -10.10 -8.23 4.26
N LYS A 50 -11.08 -7.99 5.14
CA LYS A 50 -12.06 -6.90 5.03
C LYS A 50 -11.49 -5.53 5.37
N ASP A 51 -10.62 -5.45 6.37
CA ASP A 51 -10.17 -4.19 6.94
C ASP A 51 -8.86 -3.69 6.29
N VAL A 52 -8.14 -4.59 5.60
CA VAL A 52 -6.82 -4.26 5.02
C VAL A 52 -6.77 -4.55 3.52
N LEU A 53 -6.94 -5.81 3.13
CA LEU A 53 -6.70 -6.23 1.75
C LEU A 53 -7.76 -5.68 0.78
N LEU A 54 -9.05 -5.71 1.16
CA LEU A 54 -10.13 -5.17 0.35
C LEU A 54 -10.03 -3.64 0.17
N PRO A 55 -9.85 -2.82 1.22
CA PRO A 55 -9.68 -1.37 1.08
C PRO A 55 -8.49 -1.02 0.20
N TRP A 56 -7.36 -1.71 0.36
CA TRP A 56 -6.19 -1.51 -0.49
C TRP A 56 -6.50 -1.84 -1.96
N TYR A 57 -7.15 -2.97 -2.23
CA TYR A 57 -7.54 -3.34 -3.58
C TYR A 57 -8.52 -2.34 -4.20
N ILE A 58 -9.43 -1.77 -3.40
CA ILE A 58 -10.36 -0.72 -3.85
C ILE A 58 -9.60 0.54 -4.28
N VAL A 59 -8.59 0.97 -3.52
CA VAL A 59 -7.74 2.11 -3.91
C VAL A 59 -7.01 1.84 -5.21
N TYR A 60 -6.42 0.66 -5.35
CA TYR A 60 -5.78 0.25 -6.61
C TYR A 60 -6.77 0.29 -7.78
N ARG A 61 -7.97 -0.27 -7.62
CA ARG A 61 -9.00 -0.24 -8.66
C ARG A 61 -9.43 1.19 -9.01
N PHE A 62 -9.60 2.04 -8.00
CA PHE A 62 -9.92 3.45 -8.20
C PHE A 62 -8.83 4.15 -9.02
N PHE A 63 -7.56 3.91 -8.71
CA PHE A 63 -6.44 4.43 -9.49
C PHE A 63 -6.52 4.01 -10.97
N ILE A 64 -6.62 2.70 -11.24
CA ILE A 64 -6.68 2.18 -12.62
C ILE A 64 -7.88 2.75 -13.38
N GLN A 65 -9.04 2.88 -12.74
CA GLN A 65 -10.22 3.47 -13.37
C GLN A 65 -9.99 4.91 -13.81
N ASN A 66 -9.31 5.72 -12.99
CA ASN A 66 -9.00 7.10 -13.34
C ASN A 66 -7.94 7.21 -14.43
N VAL A 67 -6.95 6.31 -14.45
CA VAL A 67 -5.98 6.23 -15.56
C VAL A 67 -6.66 5.88 -16.88
N LEU A 68 -7.54 4.87 -16.88
CA LEU A 68 -8.30 4.49 -18.08
C LEU A 68 -9.23 5.60 -18.56
N ARG A 69 -9.82 6.35 -17.62
CA ARG A 69 -10.61 7.54 -17.93
C ARG A 69 -9.75 8.61 -18.62
N LEU A 70 -8.59 8.94 -18.03
CA LEU A 70 -7.62 9.89 -18.59
C LEU A 70 -7.26 9.54 -20.03
N GLN A 71 -6.90 8.28 -20.27
CA GLN A 71 -6.52 7.79 -21.61
C GLN A 71 -7.66 7.86 -22.63
N LYS A 72 -8.91 7.70 -22.19
CA LYS A 72 -10.07 7.67 -23.08
C LYS A 72 -10.64 9.05 -23.37
N GLU A 73 -10.74 9.91 -22.36
CA GLU A 73 -11.38 11.22 -22.47
C GLU A 73 -10.44 12.28 -23.05
N GLU A 74 -9.15 12.17 -22.72
CA GLU A 74 -8.16 13.23 -22.97
C GLU A 74 -7.06 12.78 -23.93
N GLU A 75 -7.17 11.55 -24.45
CA GLU A 75 -6.21 10.92 -25.40
C GLU A 75 -4.75 10.95 -24.92
N MET A 76 -4.52 11.05 -23.62
CA MET A 76 -3.19 11.10 -23.02
C MET A 76 -2.78 9.78 -22.40
N GLU A 77 -1.58 9.32 -22.77
CA GLU A 77 -0.97 8.15 -22.17
C GLU A 77 -0.35 8.49 -20.81
N PHE A 78 -0.82 7.83 -19.75
CA PHE A 78 -0.20 7.93 -18.43
C PHE A 78 1.00 6.98 -18.34
N LEU A 79 2.20 7.55 -18.29
CA LEU A 79 3.45 6.83 -18.04
C LEU A 79 4.14 7.44 -16.83
N TYR A 80 4.33 6.61 -15.80
CA TYR A 80 5.06 7.00 -14.60
C TYR A 80 6.56 6.90 -14.82
N ASN A 81 7.28 7.96 -14.47
CA ASN A 81 8.73 8.00 -14.49
C ASN A 81 9.27 8.64 -13.21
N GLU A 82 10.03 7.87 -12.44
CA GLU A 82 10.55 8.28 -11.14
C GLU A 82 11.58 9.43 -11.24
N ASN A 83 12.28 9.55 -12.38
CA ASN A 83 13.31 10.56 -12.59
C ASN A 83 12.76 11.91 -13.06
N THR A 84 11.54 11.93 -13.61
CA THR A 84 10.87 13.15 -14.11
C THR A 84 9.74 13.61 -13.20
N GLY A 85 9.58 12.98 -12.03
CA GLY A 85 8.54 13.32 -11.07
C GLY A 85 8.61 14.81 -10.73
N LYS A 86 7.58 15.56 -11.13
CA LYS A 86 7.44 16.96 -10.74
C LYS A 86 7.07 17.02 -9.26
N GLU A 87 7.69 17.91 -8.51
CA GLU A 87 7.26 18.17 -7.14
C GLU A 87 5.84 18.73 -7.16
N SER A 88 4.87 17.97 -6.64
CA SER A 88 3.50 18.45 -6.50
C SER A 88 3.49 19.65 -5.55
N ALA A 89 2.79 20.72 -5.90
CA ALA A 89 2.58 21.85 -4.99
C ALA A 89 1.58 21.53 -3.86
N ASN A 90 0.90 20.37 -3.93
CA ASN A 90 -0.18 20.03 -3.01
C ASN A 90 0.35 19.43 -1.69
N ILE A 91 -0.08 20.00 -0.57
CA ILE A 91 0.29 19.58 0.78
C ILE A 91 -0.10 18.12 1.07
N THR A 92 -1.23 17.65 0.53
CA THR A 92 -1.69 16.27 0.76
C THR A 92 -0.86 15.23 0.03
N ASP A 93 -0.30 15.59 -1.13
CA ASP A 93 0.61 14.73 -1.91
C ASP A 93 1.96 14.60 -1.19
N TRP A 94 2.52 15.72 -0.72
CA TRP A 94 3.70 15.74 0.13
C TRP A 94 3.50 14.94 1.42
N TRP A 95 2.33 15.07 2.04
CA TRP A 95 2.01 14.36 3.26
C TRP A 95 1.99 12.83 3.06
N VAL A 96 1.33 12.33 2.01
CA VAL A 96 1.25 10.88 1.78
C VAL A 96 2.62 10.31 1.38
N LEU A 97 3.42 11.05 0.61
CA LEU A 97 4.80 10.70 0.28
C LEU A 97 5.68 10.65 1.53
N SER A 98 5.62 11.68 2.38
CA SER A 98 6.33 11.74 3.66
C SER A 98 5.99 10.56 4.57
N PHE A 99 4.70 10.21 4.67
CA PHE A 99 4.26 9.06 5.44
C PHE A 99 4.84 7.76 4.86
N MET A 100 4.81 7.60 3.53
CA MET A 100 5.34 6.41 2.85
C MET A 100 6.85 6.25 3.05
N GLN A 101 7.60 7.35 3.00
CA GLN A 101 9.04 7.34 3.26
C GLN A 101 9.36 7.02 4.73
N SER A 102 8.59 7.60 5.65
CA SER A 102 8.68 7.26 7.08
C SER A 102 8.40 5.77 7.34
N LEU A 103 7.41 5.21 6.64
CA LEU A 103 7.08 3.79 6.70
C LEU A 103 8.21 2.92 6.15
N SER A 104 8.82 3.33 5.03
CA SER A 104 9.94 2.62 4.40
C SER A 104 11.17 2.60 5.32
N ALA A 105 11.50 3.73 5.95
CA ALA A 105 12.59 3.81 6.92
C ALA A 105 12.37 2.93 8.16
N LEU A 106 11.12 2.92 8.66
CA LEU A 106 10.73 2.03 9.75
C LEU A 106 10.83 0.57 9.32
N PHE A 107 10.38 0.23 8.10
CA PHE A 107 10.45 -1.12 7.56
C PHE A 107 11.89 -1.61 7.48
N GLU A 108 12.80 -0.83 6.88
CA GLU A 108 14.22 -1.19 6.76
C GLU A 108 14.87 -1.45 8.12
N THR A 109 14.69 -0.51 9.06
CA THR A 109 15.25 -0.60 10.42
C THR A 109 14.71 -1.84 11.17
N LYS A 110 13.40 -2.10 11.08
CA LYS A 110 12.76 -3.19 11.81
C LYS A 110 13.00 -4.54 11.16
N LEU A 111 13.12 -4.60 9.84
CA LEU A 111 13.44 -5.83 9.12
C LEU A 111 14.89 -6.25 9.42
N ALA A 112 15.83 -5.31 9.45
CA ALA A 112 17.21 -5.58 9.87
C ALA A 112 17.31 -6.16 11.30
N ALA A 113 16.38 -5.78 12.18
CA ALA A 113 16.26 -6.30 13.53
C ALA A 113 15.37 -7.56 13.66
N TYR A 114 14.88 -8.14 12.55
CA TYR A 114 13.94 -9.27 12.53
C TYR A 114 12.61 -9.01 13.28
N MET A 115 12.20 -7.74 13.41
CA MET A 115 11.00 -7.31 14.13
C MET A 115 9.82 -7.01 13.19
N LEU A 116 9.52 -7.90 12.24
CA LEU A 116 8.49 -7.69 11.20
C LEU A 116 7.11 -7.35 11.79
N TYR A 117 6.77 -7.94 12.94
CA TYR A 117 5.50 -7.71 13.64
C TYR A 117 5.28 -6.27 14.11
N THR A 118 6.35 -5.47 14.21
CA THR A 118 6.23 -4.04 14.54
C THR A 118 5.84 -3.21 13.33
N VAL A 119 6.10 -3.70 12.12
CA VAL A 119 5.88 -2.96 10.87
C VAL A 119 4.45 -3.12 10.37
N VAL A 120 3.88 -4.32 10.52
CA VAL A 120 2.52 -4.62 10.04
C VAL A 120 1.46 -3.64 10.54
N PRO A 121 1.40 -3.27 11.85
CA PRO A 121 0.44 -2.27 12.31
C PRO A 121 0.59 -0.89 11.63
N HIS A 122 1.82 -0.49 11.30
CA HIS A 122 2.10 0.78 10.62
C HIS A 122 1.65 0.72 9.15
N GLN A 123 1.79 -0.43 8.50
CA GLN A 123 1.31 -0.65 7.13
C GLN A 123 -0.21 -0.70 7.06
N VAL A 124 -0.87 -1.35 8.02
CA VAL A 124 -2.34 -1.34 8.14
C VAL A 124 -2.83 0.09 8.34
N LYS A 125 -2.19 0.84 9.25
CA LYS A 125 -2.48 2.28 9.43
C LYS A 125 -2.27 3.07 8.15
N PHE A 126 -1.23 2.75 7.38
CA PHE A 126 -0.98 3.41 6.10
C PHE A 126 -2.08 3.16 5.07
N VAL A 127 -2.52 1.90 4.91
CA VAL A 127 -3.63 1.57 4.02
C VAL A 127 -4.89 2.36 4.42
N HIS A 128 -5.20 2.42 5.71
CA HIS A 128 -6.32 3.21 6.22
C HIS A 128 -6.17 4.72 5.93
N VAL A 129 -4.96 5.26 6.09
CA VAL A 129 -4.64 6.65 5.74
C VAL A 129 -4.84 6.90 4.25
N LEU A 130 -4.35 6.01 3.41
CA LEU A 130 -4.45 6.11 1.96
C LEU A 130 -5.92 6.07 1.50
N THR A 131 -6.72 5.15 2.04
CA THR A 131 -8.13 4.96 1.65
C THR A 131 -9.02 6.10 2.16
N ASN A 132 -8.94 6.40 3.47
CA ASN A 132 -9.96 7.20 4.14
C ASN A 132 -9.64 8.70 4.16
N TRP A 133 -8.37 9.05 4.00
CA TRP A 133 -7.92 10.44 3.99
C TRP A 133 -7.46 10.86 2.61
N TYR A 134 -6.39 10.24 2.09
CA TYR A 134 -5.78 10.72 0.84
C TYR A 134 -6.73 10.61 -0.36
N VAL A 135 -7.24 9.42 -0.66
CA VAL A 135 -8.14 9.21 -1.81
C VAL A 135 -9.47 9.95 -1.64
N ARG A 136 -9.97 10.05 -0.40
CA ARG A 136 -11.21 10.78 -0.12
C ARG A 136 -11.07 12.29 -0.34
N MET A 137 -9.99 12.89 0.18
CA MET A 137 -9.73 14.33 0.04
C MET A 137 -9.39 14.72 -1.40
N ASN A 138 -8.69 13.83 -2.11
CA ASN A 138 -8.23 14.09 -3.47
C ASN A 138 -9.13 13.45 -4.54
N SER A 139 -10.34 12.99 -4.20
CA SER A 139 -11.19 12.25 -5.16
C SER A 139 -11.53 13.08 -6.39
N GLN A 140 -11.82 14.37 -6.21
CA GLN A 140 -12.12 15.29 -7.31
C GLN A 140 -10.89 15.57 -8.19
N ARG A 141 -9.72 15.75 -7.56
CA ARG A 141 -8.42 15.91 -8.25
C ARG A 141 -8.09 14.67 -9.09
N LEU A 142 -8.23 13.48 -8.51
CA LEU A 142 -7.94 12.20 -9.16
C LEU A 142 -8.92 11.89 -10.31
N LYS A 143 -10.14 12.44 -10.24
CA LYS A 143 -11.15 12.37 -11.31
C LYS A 143 -10.99 13.45 -12.38
N GLY A 144 -9.99 14.33 -12.29
CA GLY A 144 -9.81 15.41 -13.26
C GLY A 144 -10.94 16.43 -13.29
N GLU A 145 -11.65 16.63 -12.18
CA GLU A 145 -12.65 17.71 -12.06
C GLU A 145 -11.98 19.10 -11.95
N ASN A 146 -10.67 19.12 -11.66
CA ASN A 146 -9.84 20.32 -11.55
C ASN A 146 -8.92 20.47 -12.78
N GLU A 147 -7.83 21.23 -12.64
CA GLU A 147 -6.78 21.36 -13.65
C GLU A 147 -6.16 20.00 -14.01
N MET A 148 -5.92 19.80 -15.30
CA MET A 148 -5.43 18.54 -15.85
C MET A 148 -4.02 18.18 -15.34
N GLU A 149 -3.13 19.18 -15.23
CA GLU A 149 -1.79 18.99 -14.69
C GLU A 149 -1.83 18.52 -13.22
N ASP A 150 -2.74 19.07 -12.43
CA ASP A 150 -2.95 18.69 -11.02
C ASP A 150 -3.49 17.26 -10.90
N CYS A 151 -4.37 16.84 -11.82
CA CYS A 151 -4.85 15.46 -11.91
C CYS A 151 -3.70 14.48 -12.18
N ILE A 152 -2.81 14.81 -13.13
CA ILE A 152 -1.66 13.97 -13.48
C ILE A 152 -0.71 13.85 -12.28
N MET A 153 -0.38 14.97 -11.60
CA MET A 153 0.47 14.96 -10.40
C MET A 153 -0.12 14.11 -9.27
N ALA A 154 -1.44 14.19 -9.05
CA ALA A 154 -2.11 13.36 -8.04
C ALA A 154 -2.08 11.87 -8.41
N LEU A 155 -2.25 11.52 -9.69
CA LEU A 155 -2.14 10.14 -10.19
C LEU A 155 -0.71 9.61 -10.09
N GLU A 156 0.30 10.40 -10.44
CA GLU A 156 1.72 10.07 -10.26
C GLU A 156 2.06 9.80 -8.80
N THR A 157 1.57 10.64 -7.89
CA THR A 157 1.76 10.47 -6.45
C THR A 157 1.12 9.18 -5.96
N LEU A 158 -0.14 8.92 -6.34
CA LEU A 158 -0.85 7.71 -5.96
C LEU A 158 -0.18 6.45 -6.53
N PHE A 159 0.34 6.52 -7.76
CA PHE A 159 1.10 5.43 -8.39
C PHE A 159 2.39 5.14 -7.61
N SER A 160 3.22 6.17 -7.39
CA SER A 160 4.51 6.07 -6.68
C SER A 160 4.34 5.41 -5.31
N VAL A 161 3.36 5.89 -4.54
CA VAL A 161 3.05 5.38 -3.22
C VAL A 161 2.53 3.94 -3.29
N SER A 162 1.65 3.62 -4.24
CA SER A 162 1.09 2.28 -4.39
C SER A 162 2.15 1.25 -4.81
N LEU A 163 3.04 1.61 -5.74
CA LEU A 163 4.14 0.75 -6.17
C LEU A 163 5.12 0.50 -5.02
N CYS A 164 5.49 1.55 -4.28
CA CYS A 164 6.35 1.44 -3.12
C CYS A 164 5.72 0.55 -2.04
N LEU A 165 4.42 0.68 -1.78
CA LEU A 165 3.70 -0.18 -0.85
C LEU A 165 3.71 -1.63 -1.31
N CYS A 166 3.48 -1.89 -2.60
CA CYS A 166 3.56 -3.25 -3.14
C CYS A 166 4.94 -3.87 -2.88
N ARG A 167 6.03 -3.13 -3.13
CA ARG A 167 7.41 -3.62 -2.91
C ARG A 167 7.68 -3.97 -1.44
N LEU A 168 7.22 -3.15 -0.50
CA LEU A 168 7.40 -3.42 0.94
C LEU A 168 6.60 -4.64 1.43
N VAL A 169 5.37 -4.80 0.95
CA VAL A 169 4.42 -5.80 1.45
C VAL A 169 4.61 -7.16 0.75
N ALA A 170 5.32 -7.19 -0.40
CA ALA A 170 5.56 -8.39 -1.21
C ALA A 170 6.15 -9.58 -0.45
N LEU A 171 6.93 -9.32 0.61
CA LEU A 171 7.53 -10.36 1.46
C LEU A 171 6.47 -11.28 2.10
N TYR A 172 5.30 -10.74 2.44
CA TYR A 172 4.28 -11.50 3.18
C TYR A 172 2.87 -11.49 2.59
N THR A 173 2.57 -10.65 1.60
CA THR A 173 1.36 -10.78 0.76
C THR A 173 1.72 -10.96 -0.73
N PRO A 174 2.48 -12.01 -1.10
CA PRO A 174 3.06 -12.12 -2.43
C PRO A 174 2.04 -12.14 -3.56
N PHE A 175 0.87 -12.78 -3.36
CA PHE A 175 -0.08 -12.99 -4.45
C PHE A 175 -0.81 -11.70 -4.86
N LEU A 176 -1.28 -10.92 -3.87
CA LEU A 176 -1.94 -9.65 -4.12
C LEU A 176 -0.96 -8.61 -4.68
N THR A 177 0.26 -8.55 -4.14
CA THR A 177 1.27 -7.60 -4.64
C THR A 177 1.69 -7.92 -6.06
N GLU A 178 1.85 -9.20 -6.39
CA GLU A 178 2.17 -9.63 -7.75
C GLU A 178 1.04 -9.26 -8.72
N LEU A 179 -0.22 -9.53 -8.35
CA LEU A 179 -1.38 -9.14 -9.16
C LEU A 179 -1.43 -7.64 -9.44
N ILE A 180 -1.22 -6.81 -8.40
CA ILE A 180 -1.25 -5.36 -8.54
C ILE A 180 -0.05 -4.90 -9.40
N TYR A 181 1.15 -5.41 -9.12
CA TYR A 181 2.37 -5.05 -9.83
C TYR A 181 2.33 -5.38 -11.32
N GLN A 182 1.80 -6.56 -11.70
CA GLN A 182 1.67 -6.94 -13.11
C GLN A 182 0.83 -5.96 -13.93
N ASN A 183 -0.11 -5.26 -13.29
CA ASN A 183 -0.89 -4.21 -13.93
C ASN A 183 -0.17 -2.85 -13.88
N LEU A 184 0.43 -2.50 -12.74
CA LEU A 184 1.15 -1.23 -12.58
C LEU A 184 2.38 -1.14 -13.48
N LYS A 185 3.10 -2.25 -13.71
CA LYS A 185 4.30 -2.27 -14.57
C LYS A 185 4.03 -1.82 -16.01
N MET A 186 2.79 -1.99 -16.50
CA MET A 186 2.38 -1.55 -17.84
C MET A 186 2.30 -0.03 -17.96
N LEU A 187 2.24 0.68 -16.83
CA LEU A 187 2.17 2.12 -16.73
C LEU A 187 3.52 2.74 -16.33
N VAL A 188 4.58 1.94 -16.23
CA VAL A 188 5.94 2.43 -15.95
C VAL A 188 6.62 2.74 -17.27
N ASP A 189 7.19 3.94 -17.38
CA ASP A 189 8.01 4.31 -18.53
C ASP A 189 9.22 3.37 -18.64
N PRO A 190 9.42 2.67 -19.78
CA PRO A 190 10.57 1.80 -19.99
C PRO A 190 11.93 2.49 -19.75
N ILE A 191 12.00 3.80 -19.94
CA ILE A 191 13.22 4.61 -19.72
C ILE A 191 13.55 4.70 -18.23
N SER A 192 12.54 4.63 -17.36
CA SER A 192 12.71 4.74 -15.90
C SER A 192 13.16 3.42 -15.24
N VAL A 193 13.07 2.30 -15.95
CA VAL A 193 13.39 0.97 -15.42
C VAL A 193 14.90 0.76 -15.39
N GLN A 194 15.49 0.87 -14.20
CA GLN A 194 16.91 0.55 -13.97
C GLN A 194 17.15 -0.96 -13.78
N ASP A 195 16.13 -1.69 -13.33
CA ASP A 195 16.23 -3.12 -13.01
C ASP A 195 16.18 -3.97 -14.28
N LYS A 196 17.14 -4.91 -14.41
CA LYS A 196 17.25 -5.79 -15.58
C LYS A 196 16.13 -6.83 -15.68
N ASP A 197 15.49 -7.15 -14.55
CA ASP A 197 14.43 -8.16 -14.49
C ASP A 197 13.20 -7.61 -13.74
N THR A 198 12.21 -7.14 -14.51
CA THR A 198 10.95 -6.59 -14.02
C THR A 198 9.78 -7.55 -14.20
N LEU A 199 10.06 -8.83 -14.46
CA LEU A 199 9.03 -9.84 -14.74
C LEU A 199 8.09 -10.08 -13.56
N SER A 200 8.58 -9.97 -12.32
CA SER A 200 7.83 -10.14 -11.08
C SER A 200 8.26 -9.10 -10.05
N ILE A 201 7.36 -8.73 -9.13
CA ILE A 201 7.69 -7.81 -8.05
C ILE A 201 8.78 -8.38 -7.13
N HIS A 202 8.89 -9.71 -7.08
CA HIS A 202 9.82 -10.42 -6.22
C HIS A 202 11.28 -10.35 -6.69
N TYR A 203 11.53 -9.84 -7.90
CA TYR A 203 12.88 -9.61 -8.42
C TYR A 203 13.36 -8.18 -8.19
N LEU A 204 12.44 -7.29 -7.79
CA LEU A 204 12.76 -5.90 -7.50
C LEU A 204 13.43 -5.77 -6.12
N MET A 205 14.38 -4.86 -6.04
CA MET A 205 14.97 -4.48 -4.75
C MET A 205 13.93 -3.77 -3.86
N LEU A 206 14.18 -3.74 -2.55
CA LEU A 206 13.42 -2.87 -1.66
C LEU A 206 13.64 -1.39 -2.04
N PRO A 207 12.63 -0.54 -1.90
CA PRO A 207 12.76 0.89 -2.19
C PRO A 207 13.71 1.55 -1.19
N HIS A 208 14.63 2.39 -1.69
CA HIS A 208 15.49 3.21 -0.84
C HIS A 208 14.72 4.40 -0.27
N VAL A 209 15.02 4.74 0.99
CA VAL A 209 14.40 5.87 1.68
C VAL A 209 14.95 7.17 1.12
N ARG A 210 14.05 8.06 0.68
CA ARG A 210 14.36 9.44 0.31
C ARG A 210 14.09 10.35 1.51
N GLU A 211 15.14 10.63 2.29
CA GLU A 211 15.04 11.43 3.51
C GLU A 211 14.50 12.85 3.26
N GLU A 212 14.77 13.40 2.08
CA GLU A 212 14.34 14.74 1.64
C GLU A 212 12.81 14.91 1.63
N LEU A 213 12.09 13.81 1.39
CA LEU A 213 10.62 13.80 1.34
C LEU A 213 9.97 13.62 2.73
N ILE A 214 10.78 13.37 3.78
CA ILE A 214 10.26 13.17 5.14
C ILE A 214 10.02 14.52 5.81
N ASP A 215 8.78 15.01 5.73
CA ASP A 215 8.35 16.19 6.47
C ASP A 215 7.53 15.85 7.71
N LYS A 216 8.16 16.00 8.88
CA LYS A 216 7.53 15.81 10.21
C LYS A 216 6.52 16.91 10.56
N LYS A 217 6.67 18.13 10.03
CA LYS A 217 5.77 19.25 10.31
C LYS A 217 4.41 18.99 9.65
N THR A 218 4.42 18.65 8.37
CA THR A 218 3.20 18.31 7.63
C THR A 218 2.52 17.08 8.22
N ALA A 219 3.27 16.02 8.58
CA ALA A 219 2.72 14.85 9.26
C ALA A 219 2.00 15.21 10.58
N SER A 220 2.59 16.10 11.38
CA SER A 220 1.98 16.57 12.63
C SER A 220 0.74 17.43 12.41
N ALA A 221 0.75 18.28 11.38
CA ALA A 221 -0.38 19.13 11.03
C ALA A 221 -1.58 18.29 10.58
N VAL A 222 -1.36 17.31 9.70
CA VAL A 222 -2.44 16.42 9.24
C VAL A 222 -2.95 15.55 10.38
N SER A 223 -2.07 15.02 11.25
CA SER A 223 -2.52 14.26 12.42
C SER A 223 -3.45 15.08 13.33
N ARG A 224 -3.17 16.38 13.53
CA ARG A 224 -4.07 17.26 14.30
C ARG A 224 -5.40 17.48 13.59
N MET A 225 -5.37 17.70 12.27
CA MET A 225 -6.59 17.84 11.47
C MET A 225 -7.46 16.59 11.60
N GLN A 226 -6.87 15.40 11.43
CA GLN A 226 -7.55 14.11 11.57
C GLN A 226 -8.24 13.97 12.92
N SER A 227 -7.53 14.26 14.01
CA SER A 227 -8.11 14.20 15.36
C SER A 227 -9.29 15.14 15.55
N VAL A 228 -9.25 16.36 14.99
CA VAL A 228 -10.38 17.30 15.09
C VAL A 228 -11.59 16.78 14.32
N THR A 229 -11.39 16.25 13.12
CA THR A 229 -12.47 15.70 12.28
C THR A 229 -13.04 14.38 12.78
N GLU A 230 -12.30 13.61 13.59
CA GLU A 230 -12.81 12.38 14.23
C GLU A 230 -13.58 12.69 15.53
N LEU A 231 -13.32 13.83 16.17
CA LEU A 231 -14.00 14.27 17.39
C LEU A 231 -15.31 15.05 17.14
N GLY A 232 -15.47 15.61 15.94
CA GLY A 232 -16.67 16.33 15.51
C GLY A 232 -17.62 15.45 14.72
#